data_AF-A0A9W6YCJ2-F1
#
_entry.id   AF-A0A9W6YCJ2-F1
#
_cell.length_a   1.000
_cell.length_b   1.000
_cell.length_c   1.000
_cell.angle_alpha   90.00
_cell.angle_beta   90.00
_cell.angle_gamma   90.00
#
_symmetry.space_group_name_H-M   'P 1'
#
loop_
_entity.id
_entity.type
_entity.pdbx_description
1 polymer ?
#
loop_
_entity_poly.entity_id
_entity_poly.type
_entity_poly.pdbx_seq_one_letter_code
_entity_poly.pdbx_strand_id
1 'polypeptide(L)'
;MVHFGDSTTLRVEQCDLSTVRDTVLRLKDKEKETGYKRLPFFIVDEMMPDSSGGSNEAAFQRNVFRLCGLVVMLMDTNSKITNLVGHAKSSFTCQHRWMSVVPRFPKFQRKLFTSAEGEIWRRIIGHYPVVQTIVLHSRGRFSRYFIDEVVQTFQQDSNIQLCDLLDAACARARVSLAMHDGKAFLNSLEGMCSQLMAISYTNTVCDVGMTVAIPSANSSSVGEPAQNKQRVHLMTSAMHKHFANLVKEKITDVTLDTSLKVDGRAWNPMCRFSSMEDDLLLYLAILGGKTCPSYYNAAKDEYLTTKHIFSITNPNEYVVHENSSAPTLDCKRYDNMIAQAIFSSSRRNGVGGIPFCDFLSCLFGEFEETKWVKMEIQVDKADSSLQEVSASDLLQEREPHELLEGYNNDVSALASRTIPFLAPPNTTWPPYILAANKDNCKFGHLVRPPNKERCDTFVVDLEVDQEKAMFVCECKYRGDKVRYGVVKNIIADLNTQWDEGWKVVIVFCTEVTRFRKWGFDSIGCVKIKRGEHPGTVIAKWISQPEPKERKKLMIIFETGLLSVPAS
;
A
#
# COMPACT_ATOMS: atom_id res chain seq x y z
N MET A 1 6.00 -5.97 -30.16
CA MET A 1 7.30 -6.27 -29.54
C MET A 1 7.70 -7.65 -30.04
N VAL A 2 8.80 -7.77 -30.79
CA VAL A 2 9.32 -9.08 -31.20
C VAL A 2 10.21 -9.57 -30.07
N HIS A 3 9.77 -10.58 -29.34
CA HIS A 3 10.57 -11.21 -28.29
C HIS A 3 11.13 -12.51 -28.85
N PHE A 4 12.46 -12.58 -28.99
CA PHE A 4 13.15 -13.82 -29.28
C PHE A 4 13.37 -14.55 -27.96
N GLY A 5 12.81 -15.76 -27.84
CA GLY A 5 12.98 -16.61 -26.65
C GLY A 5 14.41 -17.13 -26.50
N ASP A 6 15.14 -17.22 -27.61
CA ASP A 6 16.53 -17.66 -27.69
C ASP A 6 17.40 -16.59 -28.35
N SER A 7 18.71 -16.61 -28.03
CA SER A 7 19.69 -15.74 -28.69
C SER A 7 19.65 -15.96 -30.20
N THR A 8 19.21 -14.92 -30.93
CA THR A 8 18.95 -15.00 -32.37
C THR A 8 19.85 -14.01 -33.10
N THR A 9 20.76 -14.51 -33.93
CA THR A 9 21.61 -13.69 -34.79
C THR A 9 20.82 -13.25 -36.02
N LEU A 10 20.50 -11.96 -36.11
CA LEU A 10 19.89 -11.37 -37.30
C LEU A 10 21.00 -10.91 -38.25
N ARG A 11 21.06 -11.50 -39.45
CA ARG A 11 21.89 -10.97 -40.55
C ARG A 11 21.04 -9.99 -41.34
N VAL A 12 21.24 -8.70 -41.08
CA VAL A 12 20.57 -7.61 -41.80
C VAL A 12 21.57 -7.02 -42.78
N GLU A 13 21.25 -7.04 -44.08
CA GLU A 13 22.04 -6.35 -45.09
C GLU A 13 21.97 -4.84 -44.89
N GLN A 14 23.09 -4.13 -45.04
CA GLN A 14 23.07 -2.67 -45.04
C GLN A 14 22.22 -2.17 -46.21
N CYS A 15 21.26 -1.31 -45.90
CA CYS A 15 20.42 -0.65 -46.89
C CYS A 15 20.65 0.85 -46.84
N ASP A 16 20.65 1.49 -48.01
CA ASP A 16 20.76 2.94 -48.13
C ASP A 16 19.37 3.62 -48.16
N LEU A 17 19.35 4.95 -48.09
CA LEU A 17 18.13 5.74 -48.09
C LEU A 17 17.26 5.50 -49.34
N SER A 18 17.88 5.25 -50.50
CA SER A 18 17.16 4.98 -51.74
C SER A 18 16.41 3.66 -51.65
N THR A 19 17.10 2.60 -51.22
CA THR A 19 16.57 1.25 -51.05
C THR A 19 15.37 1.22 -50.11
N VAL A 20 15.43 2.00 -49.02
CA VAL A 20 14.30 2.12 -48.09
C VAL A 20 13.12 2.86 -48.74
N ARG A 21 13.38 3.98 -49.43
CA ARG A 21 12.34 4.76 -50.12
C ARG A 21 11.64 3.94 -51.19
N ASP A 22 12.39 3.21 -52.00
CA ASP A 22 11.85 2.34 -53.06
C ASP A 22 11.03 1.20 -52.48
N THR A 23 11.45 0.66 -51.34
CA THR A 23 10.67 -0.35 -50.60
C THR A 23 9.35 0.23 -50.08
N VAL A 24 9.37 1.45 -49.53
CA VAL A 24 8.16 2.13 -49.04
C VAL A 24 7.22 2.50 -50.19
N LEU A 25 7.73 2.95 -51.33
CA LEU A 25 6.94 3.21 -52.53
C LEU A 25 6.26 1.93 -53.03
N ARG A 26 7.01 0.82 -53.16
CA ARG A 26 6.45 -0.50 -53.52
C ARG A 26 5.37 -0.98 -52.56
N LEU A 27 5.53 -0.74 -51.26
CA LEU A 27 4.52 -1.09 -50.25
C LEU A 27 3.26 -0.22 -50.39
N LYS A 28 3.42 1.08 -50.66
CA LYS A 28 2.30 2.01 -50.89
C LYS A 28 1.56 1.72 -52.19
N ASP A 29 2.26 1.33 -53.26
CA ASP A 29 1.64 0.98 -54.52
C ASP A 29 0.88 -0.34 -54.41
N LYS A 30 1.44 -1.35 -53.71
CA LYS A 30 0.69 -2.56 -53.33
C LYS A 30 -0.53 -2.28 -52.45
N GLU A 31 -0.46 -1.28 -51.56
CA GLU A 31 -1.62 -0.84 -50.75
C GLU A 31 -2.72 -0.24 -51.63
N LYS A 32 -2.36 0.59 -52.63
CA LYS A 32 -3.33 1.13 -53.60
C LYS A 32 -3.99 0.03 -54.44
N GLU A 33 -3.23 -1.00 -54.81
CA GLU A 33 -3.73 -2.14 -55.61
C GLU A 33 -4.62 -3.09 -54.80
N THR A 34 -4.29 -3.34 -53.52
CA THR A 34 -4.97 -4.36 -52.71
C THR A 34 -6.02 -3.81 -51.74
N GLY A 35 -6.06 -2.49 -51.52
CA GLY A 35 -6.93 -1.84 -50.53
C GLY A 35 -6.54 -2.10 -49.06
N TYR A 36 -5.49 -2.89 -48.80
CA TYR A 36 -5.03 -3.25 -47.47
C TYR A 36 -3.83 -2.40 -47.03
N LYS A 37 -4.01 -1.58 -45.99
CA LYS A 37 -2.95 -0.79 -45.35
C LYS A 37 -1.88 -1.69 -44.73
N ARG A 38 -0.71 -1.78 -45.37
CA ARG A 38 0.47 -2.52 -44.90
C ARG A 38 1.68 -1.62 -44.67
N LEU A 39 1.49 -0.35 -44.32
CA LEU A 39 2.61 0.45 -43.83
C LEU A 39 3.11 -0.17 -42.52
N PRO A 40 4.35 -0.70 -42.47
CA PRO A 40 4.91 -1.20 -41.23
C PRO A 40 5.01 -0.01 -40.27
N PHE A 41 4.33 -0.12 -39.13
CA PHE A 41 4.52 0.82 -38.04
C PHE A 41 5.55 0.24 -37.09
N PHE A 42 6.46 1.10 -36.65
CA PHE A 42 7.49 0.73 -35.70
C PHE A 42 7.09 1.27 -34.34
N ILE A 43 7.07 0.40 -33.34
CA ILE A 43 6.96 0.81 -31.94
C ILE A 43 8.37 0.87 -31.39
N VAL A 44 8.80 2.05 -31.00
CA VAL A 44 10.08 2.25 -30.30
C VAL A 44 9.73 2.53 -28.84
N ASP A 45 10.15 1.65 -27.95
CA ASP A 45 9.87 1.70 -26.51
C ASP A 45 11.13 2.15 -25.74
N GLU A 46 10.96 3.02 -24.76
CA GLU A 46 11.98 3.57 -23.86
C GLU A 46 13.23 4.18 -24.55
N MET A 47 13.08 5.38 -25.09
CA MET A 47 14.18 6.16 -25.66
C MET A 47 14.89 6.99 -24.57
N MET A 48 16.05 6.53 -24.10
CA MET A 48 16.87 7.30 -23.16
C MET A 48 17.92 8.15 -23.90
N PRO A 49 18.12 9.42 -23.53
CA PRO A 49 19.39 10.07 -23.79
C PRO A 49 20.44 9.50 -22.82
N ASP A 50 21.61 9.13 -23.33
CA ASP A 50 22.71 8.72 -22.48
C ASP A 50 23.11 9.87 -21.54
N SER A 51 23.32 9.52 -20.26
CA SER A 51 23.75 10.43 -19.19
C SER A 51 25.06 11.18 -19.46
N SER A 52 25.79 10.81 -20.53
CA SER A 52 27.05 11.39 -20.97
C SER A 52 26.90 12.52 -22.01
N GLY A 53 25.69 12.98 -22.32
CA GLY A 53 25.50 14.06 -23.30
C GLY A 53 25.86 13.65 -24.74
N GLY A 54 25.87 12.34 -25.01
CA GLY A 54 26.01 11.78 -26.35
C GLY A 54 24.87 12.20 -27.27
N SER A 55 25.16 12.29 -28.57
CA SER A 55 24.24 12.66 -29.64
C SER A 55 22.86 12.03 -29.46
N ASN A 56 21.81 12.84 -29.60
CA ASN A 56 20.41 12.54 -29.31
C ASN A 56 19.87 11.40 -30.20
N GLU A 57 20.24 10.14 -29.91
CA GLU A 57 19.99 8.95 -30.73
C GLU A 57 18.50 8.77 -31.01
N ALA A 58 17.66 9.12 -30.04
CA ALA A 58 16.21 9.06 -30.18
C ALA A 58 15.67 10.04 -31.23
N ALA A 59 16.19 11.27 -31.22
CA ALA A 59 15.84 12.27 -32.23
C ALA A 59 16.39 11.88 -33.60
N PHE A 60 17.60 11.30 -33.64
CA PHE A 60 18.21 10.79 -34.87
C PHE A 60 17.40 9.63 -35.47
N GLN A 61 17.12 8.57 -34.70
CA GLN A 61 16.31 7.43 -35.12
C GLN A 61 14.92 7.88 -35.58
N ARG A 62 14.23 8.74 -34.82
CA ARG A 62 12.96 9.33 -35.24
C ARG A 62 13.07 10.06 -36.59
N ASN A 63 14.12 10.86 -36.77
CA ASN A 63 14.34 11.60 -38.00
C ASN A 63 14.66 10.65 -39.18
N VAL A 64 15.44 9.59 -38.96
CA VAL A 64 15.71 8.54 -39.96
C VAL A 64 14.41 7.88 -40.41
N PHE A 65 13.57 7.41 -39.47
CA PHE A 65 12.30 6.78 -39.84
C PHE A 65 11.35 7.75 -40.55
N ARG A 66 11.32 9.03 -40.15
CA ARG A 66 10.54 10.08 -40.84
C ARG A 66 11.04 10.32 -42.26
N LEU A 67 12.36 10.42 -42.47
CA LEU A 67 12.98 10.58 -43.80
C LEU A 67 12.70 9.38 -44.71
N CYS A 68 12.50 8.20 -44.12
CA CYS A 68 12.10 6.98 -44.79
C CYS A 68 10.58 6.87 -45.02
N GLY A 69 9.76 7.82 -44.55
CA GLY A 69 8.31 7.79 -44.74
C GLY A 69 7.58 6.70 -43.93
N LEU A 70 8.19 6.23 -42.85
CA LEU A 70 7.67 5.18 -41.97
C LEU A 70 6.87 5.78 -40.81
N VAL A 71 5.81 5.08 -40.40
CA VAL A 71 5.03 5.47 -39.21
C VAL A 71 5.74 4.96 -37.97
N VAL A 72 6.14 5.88 -37.08
CA VAL A 72 6.77 5.52 -35.80
C VAL A 72 5.84 5.89 -34.66
N MET A 73 5.53 4.92 -33.82
CA MET A 73 4.91 5.12 -32.52
C MET A 73 6.03 5.14 -31.47
N LEU A 74 6.25 6.29 -30.86
CA LEU A 74 7.14 6.41 -29.72
C LEU A 74 6.33 6.03 -28.47
N MET A 75 6.80 5.01 -27.77
CA MET A 75 6.32 4.62 -26.46
C MET A 75 7.37 5.00 -25.43
N ASP A 76 6.94 5.66 -24.38
CA ASP A 76 7.80 5.99 -23.26
C ASP A 76 6.98 6.03 -21.97
N THR A 77 7.67 5.83 -20.87
CA THR A 77 7.12 6.09 -19.54
C THR A 77 6.90 7.59 -19.36
N ASN A 78 5.78 7.96 -18.73
CA ASN A 78 5.19 9.29 -18.87
C ASN A 78 6.03 10.49 -18.35
N SER A 79 6.90 10.38 -17.33
CA SER A 79 7.78 11.52 -16.95
C SER A 79 8.92 11.76 -17.94
N LYS A 80 9.31 10.74 -18.70
CA LYS A 80 10.38 10.89 -19.69
C LYS A 80 9.86 11.63 -20.92
N ILE A 81 8.58 11.47 -21.25
CA ILE A 81 7.93 12.26 -22.30
C ILE A 81 7.94 13.77 -21.98
N THR A 82 7.79 14.19 -20.72
CA THR A 82 7.92 15.62 -20.37
C THR A 82 9.33 16.18 -20.58
N ASN A 83 10.37 15.35 -20.49
CA ASN A 83 11.74 15.79 -20.78
C ASN A 83 11.94 16.07 -22.27
N LEU A 84 11.20 15.38 -23.15
CA LEU A 84 11.24 15.61 -24.60
C LEU A 84 10.70 16.99 -25.01
N VAL A 85 9.97 17.68 -24.13
CA VAL A 85 9.48 19.06 -24.34
C VAL A 85 10.65 20.04 -24.42
N GLY A 86 11.64 19.90 -23.54
CA GLY A 86 12.84 20.75 -23.56
C GLY A 86 13.60 20.65 -24.89
N HIS A 87 13.63 19.44 -25.46
CA HIS A 87 14.28 19.15 -26.75
C HIS A 87 13.49 19.60 -27.98
N ALA A 88 12.19 19.86 -27.84
CA ALA A 88 11.33 20.28 -28.94
C ALA A 88 11.26 21.82 -29.10
N LYS A 89 11.72 22.58 -28.09
CA LYS A 89 11.70 24.06 -28.06
C LYS A 89 12.66 24.75 -29.04
N SER A 90 13.59 24.01 -29.66
CA SER A 90 14.69 24.62 -30.44
C SER A 90 14.42 24.78 -31.95
N SER A 91 13.24 24.41 -32.49
CA SER A 91 13.07 24.42 -33.95
C SER A 91 11.72 24.89 -34.50
N PHE A 92 10.66 25.00 -33.70
CA PHE A 92 9.34 25.42 -34.19
C PHE A 92 8.70 26.43 -33.23
N THR A 93 8.34 27.61 -33.75
CA THR A 93 7.63 28.69 -33.05
C THR A 93 6.11 28.65 -33.25
N CYS A 94 5.58 27.64 -33.96
CA CYS A 94 4.16 27.49 -34.24
C CYS A 94 3.54 26.31 -33.47
N GLN A 95 2.30 26.50 -33.01
CA GLN A 95 1.51 25.46 -32.36
C GLN A 95 1.34 24.27 -33.32
N HIS A 96 1.72 23.08 -32.87
CA HIS A 96 1.53 21.85 -33.63
C HIS A 96 1.13 20.69 -32.72
N ARG A 97 0.44 19.70 -33.29
CA ARG A 97 0.15 18.44 -32.58
C ARG A 97 1.46 17.72 -32.34
N TRP A 98 1.76 17.46 -31.08
CA TRP A 98 3.05 16.95 -30.66
C TRP A 98 2.99 15.44 -30.39
N MET A 99 2.02 15.02 -29.59
CA MET A 99 1.81 13.59 -29.27
C MET A 99 0.33 13.29 -28.99
N SER A 100 0.00 12.00 -28.97
CA SER A 100 -1.26 11.51 -28.43
C SER A 100 -0.94 10.64 -27.21
N VAL A 101 -1.42 11.01 -26.04
CA VAL A 101 -1.21 10.28 -24.80
C VAL A 101 -2.27 9.20 -24.69
N VAL A 102 -1.83 7.94 -24.68
CA VAL A 102 -2.69 6.80 -24.36
C VAL A 102 -2.53 6.53 -22.87
N PRO A 103 -3.52 6.88 -22.03
CA PRO A 103 -3.30 6.90 -20.59
C PRO A 103 -3.25 5.51 -19.95
N ARG A 104 -3.94 4.54 -20.56
CA ARG A 104 -4.01 3.16 -20.11
C ARG A 104 -4.04 2.27 -21.34
N PHE A 105 -3.20 1.25 -21.35
CA PHE A 105 -3.39 0.15 -22.29
C PHE A 105 -4.68 -0.59 -21.95
N PRO A 106 -5.37 -1.20 -22.94
CA PRO A 106 -6.50 -2.08 -22.67
C PRO A 106 -6.10 -3.11 -21.61
N LYS A 107 -6.99 -3.44 -20.67
CA LYS A 107 -6.79 -4.55 -19.73
C LYS A 107 -6.54 -5.78 -20.61
N PHE A 108 -5.27 -6.20 -20.69
CA PHE A 108 -4.86 -7.24 -21.62
C PHE A 108 -5.67 -8.51 -21.36
N GLN A 109 -6.47 -8.93 -22.34
CA GLN A 109 -7.30 -10.12 -22.26
C GLN A 109 -6.46 -11.35 -22.65
N ARG A 110 -6.32 -12.27 -21.71
CA ARG A 110 -5.60 -13.58 -21.77
C ARG A 110 -5.57 -14.29 -23.14
N LYS A 111 -4.46 -14.99 -23.40
CA LYS A 111 -4.34 -16.46 -23.62
C LYS A 111 -2.93 -16.82 -24.12
N LEU A 112 -2.06 -17.25 -23.21
CA LEU A 112 -0.95 -18.15 -23.55
C LEU A 112 -0.91 -19.19 -22.42
N PHE A 113 -1.96 -19.99 -22.35
CA PHE A 113 -1.88 -21.24 -21.64
C PHE A 113 -1.43 -22.27 -22.66
N THR A 114 -0.37 -23.01 -22.34
CA THR A 114 -0.19 -24.33 -22.94
C THR A 114 -1.42 -25.19 -22.64
N SER A 115 -1.68 -26.22 -23.46
CA SER A 115 -2.84 -27.10 -23.24
C SER A 115 -2.88 -27.69 -21.81
N ALA A 116 -1.70 -27.99 -21.24
CA ALA A 116 -1.54 -28.49 -19.88
C ALA A 116 -1.88 -27.43 -18.81
N GLU A 117 -1.34 -26.21 -18.92
CA GLU A 117 -1.68 -25.13 -17.97
C GLU A 117 -3.17 -24.78 -18.03
N GLY A 118 -3.78 -24.85 -19.21
CA GLY A 118 -5.20 -24.53 -19.40
C GLY A 118 -6.15 -25.54 -18.73
N GLU A 119 -5.73 -26.80 -18.59
CA GLU A 119 -6.48 -27.81 -17.84
C GLU A 119 -6.37 -27.59 -16.33
N ILE A 120 -5.17 -27.32 -15.84
CA ILE A 120 -4.92 -27.09 -14.42
C ILE A 120 -5.58 -25.80 -13.96
N TRP A 121 -5.50 -24.74 -14.77
CA TRP A 121 -6.22 -23.51 -14.52
C TRP A 121 -7.73 -23.73 -14.39
N ARG A 122 -8.34 -24.59 -15.23
CA ARG A 122 -9.76 -24.94 -15.13
C ARG A 122 -10.10 -25.65 -13.81
N ARG A 123 -9.21 -26.51 -13.32
CA ARG A 123 -9.37 -27.15 -12.01
C ARG A 123 -9.30 -26.12 -10.89
N ILE A 124 -8.28 -25.25 -10.91
CA ILE A 124 -8.10 -24.20 -9.90
C ILE A 124 -9.34 -23.31 -9.80
N ILE A 125 -9.87 -22.79 -10.91
CA ILE A 125 -11.06 -21.92 -10.86
C ILE A 125 -12.32 -22.68 -10.43
N GLY A 126 -12.38 -23.99 -10.65
CA GLY A 126 -13.46 -24.84 -10.16
C GLY A 126 -13.43 -24.98 -8.64
N HIS A 127 -12.24 -25.07 -8.05
CA HIS A 127 -12.06 -25.11 -6.58
C HIS A 127 -12.15 -23.72 -5.96
N TYR A 128 -11.52 -22.71 -6.58
CA TYR A 128 -11.34 -21.36 -6.05
C TYR A 128 -11.72 -20.29 -7.10
N PRO A 129 -13.02 -20.02 -7.30
CA PRO A 129 -13.48 -19.05 -8.31
C PRO A 129 -12.89 -17.65 -8.13
N VAL A 130 -12.63 -17.23 -6.88
CA VAL A 130 -12.06 -15.92 -6.55
C VAL A 130 -10.71 -15.65 -7.23
N VAL A 131 -9.91 -16.69 -7.48
CA VAL A 131 -8.62 -16.59 -8.17
C VAL A 131 -8.78 -16.03 -9.58
N GLN A 132 -9.85 -16.42 -10.30
CA GLN A 132 -10.16 -15.85 -11.60
C GLN A 132 -10.55 -14.38 -11.49
N THR A 133 -11.36 -14.03 -10.49
CA THR A 133 -11.78 -12.65 -10.25
C THR A 133 -10.57 -11.75 -9.95
N ILE A 134 -9.63 -12.20 -9.10
CA ILE A 134 -8.39 -11.47 -8.81
C ILE A 134 -7.63 -11.14 -10.10
N VAL A 135 -7.49 -12.12 -10.98
CA VAL A 135 -6.81 -11.98 -12.28
C VAL A 135 -7.51 -10.99 -13.22
N LEU A 136 -8.84 -11.03 -13.29
CA LEU A 136 -9.65 -10.15 -14.15
C LEU A 136 -9.65 -8.70 -13.66
N HIS A 137 -9.52 -8.50 -12.35
CA HIS A 137 -9.50 -7.20 -11.69
C HIS A 137 -8.07 -6.72 -11.38
N SER A 138 -7.09 -7.14 -12.17
CA SER A 138 -5.68 -6.76 -12.01
C SER A 138 -5.02 -6.44 -13.33
N ARG A 139 -3.92 -5.69 -13.29
CA ARG A 139 -3.15 -5.36 -14.50
C ARG A 139 -2.46 -6.60 -15.08
N GLY A 140 -2.37 -6.65 -16.41
CA GLY A 140 -1.96 -7.86 -17.15
C GLY A 140 -0.64 -8.50 -16.71
N ARG A 141 0.40 -7.71 -16.41
CA ARG A 141 1.70 -8.25 -15.96
C ARG A 141 1.61 -8.88 -14.56
N PHE A 142 0.89 -8.25 -13.63
CA PHE A 142 0.66 -8.80 -12.29
C PHE A 142 -0.15 -10.09 -12.40
N SER A 143 -1.21 -10.06 -13.20
CA SER A 143 -2.06 -11.22 -13.43
C SER A 143 -1.29 -12.40 -14.02
N ARG A 144 -0.35 -12.19 -14.96
CA ARG A 144 0.44 -13.30 -15.51
C ARG A 144 1.33 -13.95 -14.46
N TYR A 145 2.07 -13.15 -13.70
CA TYR A 145 2.93 -13.67 -12.64
C TYR A 145 2.14 -14.40 -11.55
N PHE A 146 0.98 -13.87 -11.19
CA PHE A 146 0.07 -14.53 -10.26
C PHE A 146 -0.44 -15.87 -10.81
N ILE A 147 -0.84 -15.92 -12.08
CA ILE A 147 -1.28 -17.17 -12.73
C ILE A 147 -0.17 -18.23 -12.73
N ASP A 148 1.05 -17.87 -13.10
CA ASP A 148 2.20 -18.78 -13.12
C ASP A 148 2.36 -19.48 -11.77
N GLU A 149 2.38 -18.67 -10.71
CA GLU A 149 2.65 -19.16 -9.35
C GLU A 149 1.49 -19.98 -8.79
N VAL A 150 0.24 -19.56 -9.06
CA VAL A 150 -0.95 -20.34 -8.67
C VAL A 150 -0.95 -21.70 -9.37
N VAL A 151 -0.68 -21.75 -10.67
CA VAL A 151 -0.62 -23.01 -11.43
C VAL A 151 0.48 -23.91 -10.91
N GLN A 152 1.68 -23.36 -10.71
CA GLN A 152 2.83 -24.10 -10.19
C GLN A 152 2.58 -24.64 -8.78
N THR A 153 2.03 -23.82 -7.89
CA THR A 153 1.76 -24.21 -6.49
C THR A 153 0.67 -25.28 -6.43
N PHE A 154 -0.42 -25.12 -7.18
CA PHE A 154 -1.52 -26.10 -7.21
C PHE A 154 -1.11 -27.42 -7.89
N GLN A 155 -0.15 -27.39 -8.82
CA GLN A 155 0.46 -28.61 -9.38
C GLN A 155 1.23 -29.40 -8.32
N GLN A 156 1.93 -28.71 -7.41
CA GLN A 156 2.70 -29.33 -6.34
C GLN A 156 1.80 -29.89 -5.24
N ASP A 157 0.73 -29.18 -4.90
CA ASP A 157 -0.26 -29.60 -3.92
C ASP A 157 -1.67 -29.19 -4.38
N SER A 158 -2.48 -30.16 -4.82
CA SER A 158 -3.85 -29.90 -5.26
C SER A 158 -4.85 -29.74 -4.12
N ASN A 159 -4.45 -30.02 -2.88
CA ASN A 159 -5.27 -29.88 -1.67
C ASN A 159 -4.91 -28.62 -0.87
N ILE A 160 -4.01 -27.77 -1.39
CA ILE A 160 -3.61 -26.53 -0.76
C ILE A 160 -4.81 -25.64 -0.44
N GLN A 161 -4.84 -25.06 0.77
CA GLN A 161 -5.90 -24.14 1.17
C GLN A 161 -5.82 -22.83 0.38
N LEU A 162 -6.94 -22.14 0.21
CA LEU A 162 -6.98 -20.89 -0.55
C LEU A 162 -6.04 -19.83 0.02
N CYS A 163 -6.01 -19.65 1.35
CA CYS A 163 -5.16 -18.65 1.98
C CYS A 163 -3.67 -18.90 1.70
N ASP A 164 -3.21 -20.14 1.85
CA ASP A 164 -1.83 -20.54 1.53
C ASP A 164 -1.52 -20.42 0.04
N LEU A 165 -2.49 -20.71 -0.85
CA LEU A 165 -2.34 -20.53 -2.29
C LEU A 165 -2.20 -19.06 -2.67
N LEU A 166 -3.02 -18.18 -2.08
CA LEU A 166 -2.96 -16.74 -2.31
C LEU A 166 -1.69 -16.15 -1.72
N ASP A 167 -1.30 -16.57 -0.51
CA ASP A 167 -0.05 -16.17 0.10
C ASP A 167 1.13 -16.60 -0.76
N ALA A 168 1.19 -17.86 -1.19
CA ALA A 168 2.22 -18.35 -2.10
C ALA A 168 2.23 -17.53 -3.41
N ALA A 169 1.08 -17.29 -4.04
CA ALA A 169 1.01 -16.52 -5.28
C ALA A 169 1.42 -15.04 -5.12
N CYS A 170 1.23 -14.46 -3.93
CA CYS A 170 1.65 -13.10 -3.61
C CYS A 170 3.11 -13.02 -3.11
N ALA A 171 3.58 -14.06 -2.40
CA ALA A 171 4.87 -14.18 -1.73
C ALA A 171 5.98 -14.76 -2.61
N ARG A 172 5.72 -15.87 -3.32
CA ARG A 172 6.70 -16.53 -4.17
C ARG A 172 6.93 -15.70 -5.43
N ALA A 173 8.13 -15.14 -5.48
CA ALA A 173 9.04 -15.09 -6.62
C ALA A 173 8.66 -14.32 -7.90
N ARG A 174 7.41 -13.92 -8.17
CA ARG A 174 7.12 -13.22 -9.44
C ARG A 174 6.26 -11.97 -9.38
N VAL A 175 5.26 -11.85 -8.50
CA VAL A 175 4.49 -10.58 -8.45
C VAL A 175 5.27 -9.54 -7.65
N SER A 176 5.47 -9.74 -6.34
CA SER A 176 6.16 -8.73 -5.52
C SER A 176 7.65 -8.61 -5.86
N LEU A 177 8.41 -9.71 -5.81
CA LEU A 177 9.86 -9.69 -6.07
C LEU A 177 10.22 -9.22 -7.49
N ALA A 178 9.60 -9.77 -8.55
CA ALA A 178 9.92 -9.29 -9.90
C ALA A 178 9.49 -7.83 -10.14
N MET A 179 8.52 -7.33 -9.37
CA MET A 179 8.16 -5.90 -9.38
C MET A 179 9.15 -5.05 -8.59
N HIS A 180 9.67 -5.55 -7.46
CA HIS A 180 10.76 -4.93 -6.73
C HIS A 180 12.03 -4.83 -7.57
N ASP A 181 12.41 -5.88 -8.31
CA ASP A 181 13.59 -5.85 -9.20
C ASP A 181 13.44 -4.81 -10.31
N GLY A 182 12.25 -4.69 -10.90
CA GLY A 182 12.01 -3.76 -12.00
C GLY A 182 11.82 -2.30 -11.58
N LYS A 183 11.30 -2.03 -10.38
CA LYS A 183 10.93 -0.68 -9.93
C LYS A 183 11.76 -0.15 -8.78
N ALA A 184 12.33 -1.04 -7.98
CA ALA A 184 13.20 -0.73 -6.84
C ALA A 184 12.61 0.39 -5.96
N PHE A 185 11.30 0.32 -5.67
CA PHE A 185 10.59 1.45 -5.08
C PHE A 185 11.04 1.80 -3.65
N LEU A 186 11.60 0.84 -2.90
CA LEU A 186 12.23 1.12 -1.61
C LEU A 186 13.73 1.47 -1.71
N ASN A 187 14.27 1.65 -2.92
CA ASN A 187 15.66 2.09 -3.14
C ASN A 187 15.76 3.59 -3.45
N SER A 188 14.63 4.30 -3.46
CA SER A 188 14.56 5.75 -3.71
C SER A 188 13.48 6.38 -2.85
N LEU A 189 13.72 7.60 -2.38
CA LEU A 189 12.77 8.34 -1.54
C LEU A 189 11.40 8.48 -2.21
N GLU A 190 11.37 8.76 -3.52
CA GLU A 190 10.11 8.95 -4.25
C GLU A 190 9.27 7.67 -4.30
N GLY A 191 9.92 6.51 -4.38
CA GLY A 191 9.22 5.22 -4.36
C GLY A 191 8.69 4.88 -2.97
N MET A 192 9.42 5.21 -1.90
CA MET A 192 8.94 5.09 -0.52
C MET A 192 7.74 6.02 -0.25
N CYS A 193 7.82 7.29 -0.69
CA CYS A 193 6.70 8.23 -0.65
C CYS A 193 5.49 7.72 -1.42
N SER A 194 5.71 7.05 -2.55
CA SER A 194 4.63 6.47 -3.33
C SER A 194 3.98 5.25 -2.67
N GLN A 195 4.77 4.37 -2.02
CA GLN A 195 4.27 3.26 -1.19
C GLN A 195 3.41 3.80 -0.05
N LEU A 196 3.88 4.83 0.67
CA LEU A 196 3.13 5.51 1.72
C LEU A 196 1.77 6.02 1.22
N MET A 197 1.74 6.66 0.05
CA MET A 197 0.51 7.20 -0.54
C MET A 197 -0.45 6.10 -1.00
N ALA A 198 0.06 5.02 -1.57
CA ALA A 198 -0.73 3.87 -1.97
C ALA A 198 -1.40 3.19 -0.75
N ILE A 199 -0.65 2.99 0.33
CA ILE A 199 -1.17 2.46 1.59
C ILE A 199 -2.20 3.40 2.21
N SER A 200 -2.01 4.71 2.11
CA SER A 200 -2.96 5.69 2.66
C SER A 200 -4.25 5.82 1.83
N TYR A 201 -4.26 5.29 0.61
CA TYR A 201 -5.37 5.38 -0.34
C TYR A 201 -5.87 6.81 -0.64
N THR A 202 -5.03 7.82 -0.46
CA THR A 202 -5.45 9.24 -0.53
C THR A 202 -5.56 9.78 -1.97
N ASN A 203 -5.16 9.00 -2.97
CA ASN A 203 -4.97 9.45 -4.35
C ASN A 203 -5.43 8.38 -5.36
N THR A 204 -6.59 7.77 -5.09
CA THR A 204 -7.19 6.72 -5.91
C THR A 204 -8.41 7.22 -6.68
N VAL A 205 -8.85 6.46 -7.67
CA VAL A 205 -10.12 6.71 -8.37
C VAL A 205 -11.27 6.33 -7.44
N CYS A 206 -11.99 7.31 -6.89
CA CYS A 206 -13.30 7.04 -6.30
C CYS A 206 -14.37 7.57 -7.25
N ASP A 207 -15.28 6.70 -7.68
CA ASP A 207 -16.57 7.16 -8.16
C ASP A 207 -17.30 7.74 -6.96
N VAL A 208 -17.67 9.02 -7.04
CA VAL A 208 -18.34 9.80 -6.01
C VAL A 208 -19.72 9.21 -5.62
N GLY A 209 -20.14 8.09 -6.22
CA GLY A 209 -21.45 7.45 -6.02
C GLY A 209 -21.46 6.03 -5.46
N MET A 210 -20.33 5.38 -5.16
CA MET A 210 -20.29 3.97 -4.71
C MET A 210 -19.64 3.73 -3.34
N THR A 211 -19.53 4.76 -2.50
CA THR A 211 -19.14 4.58 -1.09
C THR A 211 -20.23 3.79 -0.36
N VAL A 212 -20.05 2.48 -0.27
CA VAL A 212 -20.74 1.65 0.71
C VAL A 212 -20.37 2.22 2.09
N ALA A 213 -21.38 2.75 2.78
CA ALA A 213 -21.22 3.26 4.12
C ALA A 213 -20.69 2.12 5.02
N ILE A 214 -19.46 2.27 5.52
CA ILE A 214 -19.04 1.50 6.69
C ILE A 214 -19.91 2.03 7.83
N PRO A 215 -20.73 1.21 8.51
CA PRO A 215 -21.71 1.70 9.48
C PRO A 215 -21.03 2.55 10.56
N SER A 216 -21.27 3.86 10.53
CA SER A 216 -20.98 4.78 11.64
C SER A 216 -22.01 4.54 12.74
N ALA A 217 -21.58 4.58 14.00
CA ALA A 217 -22.50 4.38 15.11
C ALA A 217 -23.52 5.51 15.12
N ASN A 218 -24.80 5.13 15.10
CA ASN A 218 -25.97 5.98 15.35
C ASN A 218 -26.11 7.20 14.43
N SER A 219 -26.63 7.01 13.20
CA SER A 219 -27.52 8.02 12.63
C SER A 219 -28.37 7.50 11.46
N SER A 220 -29.68 7.70 11.57
CA SER A 220 -30.64 7.77 10.47
C SER A 220 -30.51 9.10 9.67
N SER A 221 -29.29 9.64 9.56
CA SER A 221 -28.99 10.83 8.76
C SER A 221 -27.76 10.56 7.91
N VAL A 222 -27.94 10.62 6.60
CA VAL A 222 -26.91 10.58 5.56
C VAL A 222 -25.77 11.54 5.93
N GLY A 223 -24.64 10.98 6.31
CA GLY A 223 -23.43 11.73 6.64
C GLY A 223 -22.22 10.84 6.36
N GLU A 224 -21.60 11.09 5.22
CA GLU A 224 -20.41 10.38 4.72
C GLU A 224 -19.32 10.28 5.80
N PRO A 225 -18.59 9.14 5.91
CA PRO A 225 -17.36 9.11 6.68
C PRO A 225 -16.43 10.20 6.14
N ALA A 226 -15.73 10.91 7.04
CA ALA A 226 -14.85 12.00 6.67
C ALA A 226 -13.76 11.48 5.72
N GLN A 227 -13.97 11.69 4.42
CA GLN A 227 -12.98 11.42 3.40
C GLN A 227 -11.79 12.35 3.70
N ASN A 228 -10.61 11.78 3.94
CA ASN A 228 -9.37 12.53 3.75
C ASN A 228 -9.50 13.21 2.40
N LYS A 229 -9.50 14.56 2.36
CA LYS A 229 -9.63 15.30 1.10
C LYS A 229 -8.60 14.73 0.14
N GLN A 230 -9.09 14.07 -0.92
CA GLN A 230 -8.24 13.32 -1.82
C GLN A 230 -7.18 14.26 -2.38
N ARG A 231 -5.91 13.87 -2.23
CA ARG A 231 -4.89 14.46 -3.08
C ARG A 231 -5.16 13.85 -4.44
N VAL A 232 -5.58 14.64 -5.42
CA VAL A 232 -6.05 14.06 -6.70
C VAL A 232 -4.85 13.72 -7.62
N HIS A 233 -3.65 14.20 -7.29
CA HIS A 233 -2.50 14.20 -8.19
C HIS A 233 -1.17 13.92 -7.47
N LEU A 234 -0.46 12.90 -7.95
CA LEU A 234 0.95 12.60 -7.64
C LEU A 234 1.85 13.37 -8.60
N MET A 235 3.08 13.69 -8.16
CA MET A 235 4.16 13.99 -9.09
C MET A 235 4.47 12.77 -9.95
N THR A 236 4.95 12.98 -11.17
CA THR A 236 5.19 11.90 -12.13
C THR A 236 6.14 10.82 -11.62
N SER A 237 7.03 11.13 -10.67
CA SER A 237 7.95 10.19 -10.03
C SER A 237 7.26 8.92 -9.50
N ALA A 238 6.03 9.05 -9.01
CA ALA A 238 5.24 7.89 -8.56
C ALA A 238 4.89 6.92 -9.70
N MET A 239 4.70 7.36 -10.95
CA MET A 239 4.53 6.41 -12.07
C MET A 239 5.82 5.63 -12.35
N HIS A 240 6.97 6.30 -12.25
CA HIS A 240 8.26 5.67 -12.56
C HIS A 240 8.64 4.68 -11.49
N LYS A 241 8.44 5.06 -10.24
CA LYS A 241 8.85 4.29 -9.08
C LYS A 241 7.76 3.35 -8.59
N HIS A 242 6.47 3.64 -8.80
CA HIS A 242 5.41 2.94 -8.07
C HIS A 242 4.05 2.98 -8.77
N PHE A 243 3.86 2.09 -9.76
CA PHE A 243 2.60 1.60 -10.37
C PHE A 243 1.38 2.53 -10.57
N ALA A 244 1.49 3.83 -10.35
CA ALA A 244 0.45 4.81 -10.55
C ALA A 244 0.16 4.94 -12.05
N ASN A 245 -1.08 5.27 -12.37
CA ASN A 245 -1.52 5.51 -13.73
C ASN A 245 -1.70 6.99 -13.97
N LEU A 246 -1.69 7.37 -15.24
CA LEU A 246 -2.13 8.71 -15.65
C LEU A 246 -3.57 8.97 -15.19
N VAL A 247 -3.83 10.20 -14.73
CA VAL A 247 -5.17 10.62 -14.31
C VAL A 247 -6.15 10.60 -15.49
N LYS A 248 -5.68 10.98 -16.69
CA LYS A 248 -6.46 10.94 -17.93
C LYS A 248 -6.98 9.52 -18.19
N GLU A 249 -8.19 9.40 -18.72
CA GLU A 249 -8.82 8.10 -19.01
C GLU A 249 -9.00 7.84 -20.50
N LYS A 250 -9.01 8.92 -21.30
CA LYS A 250 -9.15 8.88 -22.75
C LYS A 250 -7.85 9.26 -23.44
N ILE A 251 -7.68 8.77 -24.67
CA ILE A 251 -6.60 9.23 -25.55
C ILE A 251 -6.68 10.75 -25.64
N THR A 252 -5.56 11.41 -25.33
CA THR A 252 -5.51 12.87 -25.22
C THR A 252 -4.45 13.41 -26.16
N ASP A 253 -4.86 14.28 -27.07
CA ASP A 253 -3.93 14.94 -27.98
C ASP A 253 -3.28 16.13 -27.29
N VAL A 254 -1.96 16.15 -27.30
CA VAL A 254 -1.16 17.21 -26.69
C VAL A 254 -0.52 18.03 -27.79
N THR A 255 -0.77 19.33 -27.74
CA THR A 255 -0.15 20.32 -28.63
C THR A 255 1.06 20.95 -27.94
N LEU A 256 2.08 21.26 -28.72
CA LEU A 256 3.27 21.97 -28.26
C LEU A 256 3.34 23.34 -28.94
N ASP A 257 3.59 24.33 -28.10
CA ASP A 257 3.91 25.72 -28.46
C ASP A 257 5.09 26.12 -27.54
N THR A 258 4.89 27.02 -26.57
CA THR A 258 5.87 27.34 -25.50
C THR A 258 5.81 26.38 -24.32
N SER A 259 4.67 25.69 -24.15
CA SER A 259 4.40 24.68 -23.12
C SER A 259 3.48 23.60 -23.71
N LEU A 260 3.39 22.45 -23.02
CA LEU A 260 2.42 21.42 -23.39
C LEU A 260 1.01 21.92 -23.11
N LYS A 261 0.13 21.77 -24.09
CA LYS A 261 -1.27 22.19 -24.00
C LYS A 261 -2.22 21.07 -24.41
N VAL A 262 -3.27 20.88 -23.62
CA VAL A 262 -4.44 20.04 -23.94
C VAL A 262 -5.64 20.97 -23.95
N ASP A 263 -6.42 20.98 -25.03
CA ASP A 263 -7.59 21.86 -25.20
C ASP A 263 -7.27 23.34 -24.92
N GLY A 264 -6.09 23.79 -25.37
CA GLY A 264 -5.60 25.16 -25.21
C GLY A 264 -5.07 25.52 -23.80
N ARG A 265 -5.19 24.63 -22.82
CA ARG A 265 -4.72 24.87 -21.44
C ARG A 265 -3.39 24.19 -21.18
N ALA A 266 -2.55 24.83 -20.36
CA ALA A 266 -1.30 24.24 -19.91
C ALA A 266 -1.56 22.87 -19.27
N TRP A 267 -0.81 21.86 -19.73
CA TRP A 267 -0.97 20.48 -19.30
C TRP A 267 0.33 19.98 -18.68
N ASN A 268 0.20 19.39 -17.50
CA ASN A 268 1.24 18.61 -16.86
C ASN A 268 0.74 17.18 -16.66
N PRO A 269 1.60 16.16 -16.86
CA PRO A 269 1.25 14.80 -16.49
C PRO A 269 1.02 14.70 -14.99
N MET A 270 -0.12 14.13 -14.61
CA MET A 270 -0.50 13.86 -13.23
C MET A 270 -0.91 12.40 -13.10
N CYS A 271 -0.66 11.85 -11.93
CA CYS A 271 -0.76 10.41 -11.71
C CYS A 271 -1.59 10.09 -10.47
N ARG A 272 -2.23 8.94 -10.47
CA ARG A 272 -3.04 8.43 -9.36
C ARG A 272 -3.01 6.90 -9.34
N PHE A 273 -3.25 6.30 -8.18
CA PHE A 273 -3.37 4.86 -8.09
C PHE A 273 -4.73 4.39 -8.59
N SER A 274 -4.78 3.19 -9.18
CA SER A 274 -6.07 2.56 -9.53
C SER A 274 -6.86 2.23 -8.27
N SER A 275 -8.19 2.19 -8.35
CA SER A 275 -9.01 1.68 -7.25
C SER A 275 -8.71 0.19 -6.98
N MET A 276 -9.17 -0.34 -5.86
CA MET A 276 -8.99 -1.76 -5.53
C MET A 276 -9.74 -2.67 -6.51
N GLU A 277 -10.87 -2.21 -7.03
CA GLU A 277 -11.68 -2.94 -8.02
C GLU A 277 -10.97 -3.03 -9.38
N ASP A 278 -10.10 -2.07 -9.69
CA ASP A 278 -9.41 -2.00 -10.98
C ASP A 278 -8.04 -2.67 -10.98
N ASP A 279 -7.38 -2.76 -9.82
CA ASP A 279 -6.04 -3.32 -9.70
C ASP A 279 -5.76 -3.99 -8.36
N LEU A 280 -6.43 -5.12 -8.14
CA LEU A 280 -6.45 -5.79 -6.85
C LEU A 280 -5.08 -6.33 -6.42
N LEU A 281 -4.28 -6.86 -7.35
CA LEU A 281 -2.95 -7.40 -7.05
C LEU A 281 -1.95 -6.32 -6.57
N LEU A 282 -2.16 -5.04 -6.89
CA LEU A 282 -1.42 -3.96 -6.24
C LEU A 282 -1.61 -4.00 -4.73
N TYR A 283 -2.86 -4.12 -4.28
CA TYR A 283 -3.23 -4.07 -2.87
C TYR A 283 -3.03 -5.38 -2.13
N LEU A 284 -3.14 -6.53 -2.81
CA LEU A 284 -2.91 -7.86 -2.24
C LEU A 284 -1.43 -8.24 -2.17
N ALA A 285 -0.62 -7.92 -3.19
CA ALA A 285 0.75 -8.42 -3.30
C ALA A 285 1.83 -7.34 -3.13
N ILE A 286 1.61 -6.13 -3.65
CA ILE A 286 2.65 -5.08 -3.68
C ILE A 286 2.67 -4.26 -2.39
N LEU A 287 1.50 -4.01 -1.78
CA LEU A 287 1.40 -3.25 -0.53
C LEU A 287 1.70 -4.09 0.73
N GLY A 288 2.26 -5.27 0.59
CA GLY A 288 2.69 -6.11 1.70
C GLY A 288 1.90 -7.41 1.86
N GLY A 289 2.59 -8.45 2.32
CA GLY A 289 2.07 -9.77 2.66
C GLY A 289 3.06 -10.57 3.52
N LYS A 290 2.79 -11.87 3.69
CA LYS A 290 3.53 -12.75 4.62
C LYS A 290 5.05 -12.74 4.41
N THR A 291 5.50 -12.92 3.16
CA THR A 291 6.93 -13.02 2.83
C THR A 291 7.54 -11.70 2.36
N CYS A 292 6.74 -10.83 1.76
CA CYS A 292 7.17 -9.50 1.35
C CYS A 292 6.34 -8.46 2.13
N PRO A 293 6.73 -8.08 3.36
CA PRO A 293 6.05 -7.04 4.13
C PRO A 293 5.99 -5.69 3.40
N SER A 294 5.12 -4.79 3.86
CA SER A 294 4.85 -3.48 3.23
C SER A 294 6.11 -2.67 2.90
N TYR A 295 7.14 -2.76 3.74
CA TYR A 295 8.41 -2.05 3.59
C TYR A 295 9.61 -2.99 3.50
N TYR A 296 9.52 -3.99 2.63
CA TYR A 296 10.60 -4.94 2.36
C TYR A 296 11.52 -4.48 1.23
N ASN A 297 12.77 -4.13 1.56
CA ASN A 297 13.81 -3.83 0.59
C ASN A 297 14.45 -5.14 0.10
N ALA A 298 13.93 -5.69 -1.00
CA ALA A 298 14.42 -6.92 -1.61
C ALA A 298 15.91 -6.86 -2.03
N ALA A 299 16.42 -5.69 -2.43
CA ALA A 299 17.81 -5.55 -2.88
C ALA A 299 18.83 -5.70 -1.74
N LYS A 300 18.42 -5.34 -0.51
CA LYS A 300 19.26 -5.45 0.69
C LYS A 300 18.82 -6.57 1.63
N ASP A 301 17.72 -7.25 1.31
CA ASP A 301 17.02 -8.17 2.21
C ASP A 301 16.71 -7.54 3.58
N GLU A 302 16.20 -6.30 3.57
CA GLU A 302 15.94 -5.52 4.78
C GLU A 302 14.44 -5.23 4.97
N TYR A 303 13.93 -5.51 6.16
CA TYR A 303 12.60 -5.09 6.58
C TYR A 303 12.72 -3.72 7.26
N LEU A 304 12.17 -2.67 6.66
CA LEU A 304 12.15 -1.33 7.24
C LEU A 304 10.90 -1.15 8.10
N THR A 305 10.99 -0.31 9.13
CA THR A 305 9.83 0.03 9.96
C THR A 305 8.99 1.12 9.36
N THR A 306 7.69 1.10 9.66
CA THR A 306 6.80 2.22 9.34
C THR A 306 7.34 3.54 9.95
N LYS A 307 7.80 3.53 11.20
CA LYS A 307 8.41 4.72 11.84
C LYS A 307 9.59 5.28 11.03
N HIS A 308 10.48 4.43 10.54
CA HIS A 308 11.64 4.85 9.74
C HIS A 308 11.23 5.47 8.41
N ILE A 309 10.27 4.88 7.70
CA ILE A 309 9.77 5.43 6.44
C ILE A 309 9.15 6.82 6.69
N PHE A 310 8.44 7.01 7.81
CA PHE A 310 7.94 8.31 8.24
C PHE A 310 9.00 9.23 8.86
N SER A 311 10.24 8.81 9.11
CA SER A 311 11.30 9.73 9.55
C SER A 311 12.12 10.28 8.40
N ILE A 312 12.19 9.56 7.28
CA ILE A 312 12.99 9.95 6.11
C ILE A 312 12.20 10.67 5.01
N THR A 313 10.87 10.54 5.01
CA THR A 313 10.01 11.13 3.98
C THR A 313 9.59 12.56 4.33
N ASN A 314 9.66 13.49 3.39
CA ASN A 314 9.33 14.89 3.69
C ASN A 314 7.82 15.04 3.97
N PRO A 315 7.41 15.73 5.05
CA PRO A 315 6.01 16.05 5.30
C PRO A 315 5.28 16.63 4.09
N ASN A 316 5.89 17.58 3.36
CA ASN A 316 5.29 18.28 2.22
C ASN A 316 5.05 17.40 0.99
N GLU A 317 5.80 16.31 0.85
CA GLU A 317 5.56 15.30 -0.18
C GLU A 317 4.35 14.42 0.13
N TYR A 318 3.82 14.52 1.34
CA TYR A 318 2.70 13.72 1.84
C TYR A 318 1.53 14.57 2.38
N VAL A 319 1.67 15.91 2.55
CA VAL A 319 0.59 16.76 3.10
C VAL A 319 -0.69 16.60 2.28
N VAL A 320 -1.65 15.92 2.89
CA VAL A 320 -3.05 15.89 2.47
C VAL A 320 -3.55 17.32 2.64
N HIS A 321 -3.94 17.99 1.54
CA HIS A 321 -4.53 19.33 1.62
C HIS A 321 -5.86 19.23 2.37
N GLU A 322 -5.83 19.53 3.66
CA GLU A 322 -6.98 19.36 4.53
C GLU A 322 -7.59 20.68 4.98
N ASN A 323 -8.86 20.56 5.36
CA ASN A 323 -9.72 21.57 5.94
C ASN A 323 -8.96 22.45 6.97
N SER A 324 -9.02 23.77 6.77
CA SER A 324 -8.43 24.82 7.62
C SER A 324 -9.00 24.90 9.05
N SER A 325 -9.79 23.90 9.44
CA SER A 325 -10.48 23.78 10.72
C SER A 325 -9.85 22.76 11.68
N ALA A 326 -8.84 22.00 11.23
CA ALA A 326 -8.15 20.99 12.06
C ALA A 326 -6.89 21.60 12.71
N PRO A 327 -6.81 21.70 14.05
CA PRO A 327 -5.63 22.24 14.73
C PRO A 327 -4.40 21.32 14.55
N THR A 328 -3.29 21.93 14.14
CA THR A 328 -1.89 21.44 14.13
C THR A 328 -1.53 20.25 13.21
N LEU A 329 -0.50 20.47 12.37
CA LEU A 329 -0.01 19.55 11.34
C LEU A 329 0.55 18.22 11.86
N ASP A 330 0.98 18.15 13.13
CA ASP A 330 1.72 16.99 13.66
C ASP A 330 0.82 15.79 13.98
N CYS A 331 -0.44 16.03 14.35
CA CYS A 331 -1.40 14.96 14.64
C CYS A 331 -1.69 14.11 13.38
N LYS A 332 -1.85 14.73 12.21
CA LYS A 332 -2.23 14.01 10.98
C LYS A 332 -1.15 13.05 10.47
N ARG A 333 0.12 13.45 10.60
CA ARG A 333 1.25 12.61 10.19
C ARG A 333 1.41 11.44 11.15
N TYR A 334 1.35 11.70 12.44
CA TYR A 334 1.49 10.67 13.46
C TYR A 334 0.33 9.66 13.39
N ASP A 335 -0.92 10.12 13.35
CA ASP A 335 -2.11 9.26 13.26
C ASP A 335 -2.07 8.38 12.02
N ASN A 336 -1.62 8.95 10.89
CA ASN A 336 -1.47 8.19 9.66
C ASN A 336 -0.34 7.16 9.76
N MET A 337 0.78 7.49 10.40
CA MET A 337 1.84 6.52 10.69
C MET A 337 1.30 5.35 11.53
N ILE A 338 0.50 5.62 12.57
CA ILE A 338 -0.14 4.58 13.38
C ILE A 338 -1.06 3.70 12.54
N ALA A 339 -1.93 4.30 11.73
CA ALA A 339 -2.82 3.54 10.84
C ALA A 339 -2.03 2.66 9.85
N GLN A 340 -0.91 3.16 9.33
CA GLN A 340 -0.04 2.38 8.45
C GLN A 340 0.74 1.28 9.17
N ALA A 341 1.12 1.49 10.42
CA ALA A 341 1.75 0.46 11.25
C ALA A 341 0.75 -0.67 11.50
N ILE A 342 -0.50 -0.35 11.89
CA ILE A 342 -1.59 -1.33 12.06
C ILE A 342 -1.83 -2.10 10.76
N PHE A 343 -1.95 -1.39 9.63
CA PHE A 343 -2.10 -2.00 8.31
C PHE A 343 -0.95 -2.96 7.99
N SER A 344 0.31 -2.51 8.17
CA SER A 344 1.49 -3.32 7.83
C SER A 344 1.62 -4.55 8.72
N SER A 345 1.38 -4.41 10.02
CA SER A 345 1.43 -5.53 10.96
C SER A 345 0.34 -6.56 10.71
N SER A 346 -0.87 -6.13 10.29
CA SER A 346 -1.96 -7.05 9.97
C SER A 346 -1.66 -8.01 8.82
N ARG A 347 -0.67 -7.68 7.98
CA ARG A 347 -0.34 -8.42 6.76
C ARG A 347 0.80 -9.43 6.94
N ARG A 348 1.45 -9.44 8.12
CA ARG A 348 2.66 -10.22 8.35
C ARG A 348 2.43 -11.73 8.44
N ASN A 349 1.21 -12.19 8.67
CA ASN A 349 0.85 -13.60 8.58
C ASN A 349 0.08 -13.97 7.29
N GLY A 350 0.01 -13.04 6.33
CA GLY A 350 -0.68 -13.27 5.06
C GLY A 350 -2.20 -13.17 5.14
N VAL A 351 -2.88 -13.60 4.07
CA VAL A 351 -4.32 -13.40 3.90
C VAL A 351 -5.17 -14.28 4.83
N GLY A 352 -4.57 -15.26 5.52
CA GLY A 352 -5.20 -16.01 6.60
C GLY A 352 -5.40 -15.19 7.89
N GLY A 353 -4.87 -13.97 7.95
CA GLY A 353 -4.90 -13.11 9.14
C GLY A 353 -3.88 -13.53 10.20
N ILE A 354 -3.66 -12.69 11.19
CA ILE A 354 -2.63 -12.85 12.23
C ILE A 354 -3.26 -12.95 13.62
N PRO A 355 -2.87 -13.91 14.48
CA PRO A 355 -3.35 -13.96 15.86
C PRO A 355 -3.12 -12.64 16.59
N PHE A 356 -4.05 -12.20 17.43
CA PHE A 356 -3.98 -10.89 18.09
C PHE A 356 -2.67 -10.65 18.86
N CYS A 357 -2.20 -11.66 19.59
CA CYS A 357 -0.94 -11.63 20.33
C CYS A 357 0.27 -11.39 19.41
N ASP A 358 0.34 -12.15 18.30
CA ASP A 358 1.39 -11.99 17.29
C ASP A 358 1.31 -10.64 16.59
N PHE A 359 0.08 -10.14 16.38
CA PHE A 359 -0.17 -8.82 15.83
C PHE A 359 0.40 -7.73 16.71
N LEU A 360 0.20 -7.77 18.03
CA LEU A 360 0.78 -6.78 18.96
C LEU A 360 2.31 -6.78 18.87
N SER A 361 2.94 -7.95 18.90
CA SER A 361 4.39 -8.08 18.72
C SER A 361 4.88 -7.49 17.39
N CYS A 362 4.14 -7.73 16.31
CA CYS A 362 4.44 -7.16 14.99
C CYS A 362 4.21 -5.65 14.92
N LEU A 363 3.17 -5.14 15.60
CA LEU A 363 2.80 -3.73 15.69
C LEU A 363 3.85 -2.92 16.42
N PHE A 364 4.30 -3.39 17.59
CA PHE A 364 5.36 -2.70 18.32
C PHE A 364 6.68 -2.69 17.52
N GLY A 365 6.94 -3.74 16.74
CA GLY A 365 8.07 -3.82 15.81
C GLY A 365 8.11 -2.70 14.75
N GLU A 366 6.95 -2.16 14.35
CA GLU A 366 6.86 -1.05 13.38
C GLU A 366 7.39 0.29 13.92
N PHE A 367 7.78 0.34 15.19
CA PHE A 367 8.27 1.53 15.87
C PHE A 367 9.76 1.45 16.27
N GLU A 368 10.49 0.43 15.80
CA GLU A 368 11.96 0.48 15.81
C GLU A 368 12.50 1.60 14.92
N GLU A 369 13.72 2.02 15.19
CA GLU A 369 14.32 3.21 14.56
C GLU A 369 14.60 3.04 13.06
N THR A 370 14.84 1.80 12.60
CA THR A 370 15.19 1.55 11.20
C THR A 370 14.69 0.19 10.72
N LYS A 371 15.21 -0.89 11.32
CA LYS A 371 14.89 -2.26 10.91
C LYS A 371 13.78 -2.82 11.76
N TRP A 372 12.80 -3.42 11.10
CA TRP A 372 11.71 -4.09 11.76
C TRP A 372 12.17 -5.42 12.33
N VAL A 373 11.73 -5.70 13.57
CA VAL A 373 11.88 -6.99 14.26
C VAL A 373 10.57 -7.27 14.98
N LYS A 374 10.12 -8.53 15.00
CA LYS A 374 8.97 -8.95 15.82
C LYS A 374 9.35 -8.79 17.29
N MET A 375 8.54 -8.08 18.06
CA MET A 375 8.86 -7.79 19.45
C MET A 375 8.51 -8.93 20.39
N GLU A 376 9.45 -9.24 21.28
CA GLU A 376 9.20 -10.00 22.49
C GLU A 376 8.68 -9.06 23.58
N ILE A 377 7.57 -9.42 24.24
CA ILE A 377 6.95 -8.61 25.28
C ILE A 377 7.40 -9.14 26.64
N GLN A 378 8.14 -8.33 27.39
CA GLN A 378 8.60 -8.65 28.73
C GLN A 378 7.75 -7.93 29.76
N VAL A 379 7.17 -8.65 30.72
CA VAL A 379 6.32 -8.07 31.76
C VAL A 379 7.16 -7.76 33.00
N ASP A 380 7.27 -6.48 33.34
CA ASP A 380 7.94 -6.01 34.54
C ASP A 380 7.11 -6.36 35.78
N LYS A 381 7.57 -7.36 36.54
CA LYS A 381 6.96 -7.84 37.78
C LYS A 381 7.42 -7.08 39.04
N ALA A 382 8.22 -6.01 38.91
CA ALA A 382 8.70 -5.29 40.07
C ALA A 382 7.52 -4.72 40.87
N ASP A 383 7.19 -5.43 41.94
CA ASP A 383 6.26 -5.02 42.97
C ASP A 383 6.76 -3.68 43.52
N SER A 384 5.87 -2.70 43.64
CA SER A 384 6.24 -1.32 43.96
C SER A 384 6.72 -1.11 45.42
N SER A 385 7.13 -2.18 46.09
CA SER A 385 7.72 -2.17 47.42
C SER A 385 8.83 -3.23 47.53
N LEU A 386 10.06 -2.73 47.69
CA LEU A 386 11.27 -3.36 48.26
C LEU A 386 12.35 -3.87 47.29
N GLN A 387 13.51 -3.23 47.50
CA GLN A 387 14.90 -3.63 47.26
C GLN A 387 15.43 -3.77 45.82
N GLU A 388 16.59 -3.14 45.63
CA GLU A 388 17.49 -3.27 44.48
C GLU A 388 17.86 -4.75 44.29
N VAL A 389 17.14 -5.42 43.41
CA VAL A 389 17.56 -6.66 42.75
C VAL A 389 18.01 -6.27 41.35
N SER A 390 19.12 -6.85 40.90
CA SER A 390 19.69 -6.62 39.56
C SER A 390 18.60 -6.69 38.48
N ALA A 391 18.56 -5.70 37.59
CA ALA A 391 17.55 -5.56 36.53
C ALA A 391 17.47 -6.77 35.58
N SER A 392 18.51 -7.62 35.57
CA SER A 392 18.58 -8.87 34.81
C SER A 392 17.73 -10.02 35.38
N ASP A 393 17.38 -9.98 36.68
CA ASP A 393 16.83 -11.14 37.38
C ASP A 393 15.30 -11.06 37.60
N LEU A 394 14.65 -9.97 37.15
CA LEU A 394 13.22 -9.69 37.36
C LEU A 394 12.36 -9.75 36.08
N LEU A 395 12.96 -10.01 34.91
CA LEU A 395 12.26 -10.10 33.63
C LEU A 395 12.07 -11.58 33.30
N GLN A 396 10.82 -12.06 33.38
CA GLN A 396 10.47 -13.36 32.82
C GLN A 396 10.00 -13.17 31.38
N GLU A 397 10.56 -13.96 30.46
CA GLU A 397 10.01 -14.14 29.12
C GLU A 397 8.55 -14.57 29.26
N ARG A 398 7.62 -13.76 28.75
CA ARG A 398 6.19 -13.96 28.94
C ARG A 398 5.47 -13.72 27.64
N GLU A 399 4.51 -14.58 27.36
CA GLU A 399 3.75 -14.53 26.12
C GLU A 399 2.73 -13.38 26.15
N PRO A 400 2.47 -12.69 25.02
CA PRO A 400 1.55 -11.55 24.96
C PRO A 400 0.13 -11.82 25.48
N HIS A 401 -0.32 -13.08 25.48
CA HIS A 401 -1.65 -13.47 25.95
C HIS A 401 -1.85 -13.20 27.45
N GLU A 402 -0.77 -13.14 28.24
CA GLU A 402 -0.85 -12.84 29.67
C GLU A 402 -1.36 -11.41 29.95
N LEU A 403 -1.24 -10.48 28.99
CA LEU A 403 -1.81 -9.13 29.13
C LEU A 403 -3.34 -9.16 29.21
N LEU A 404 -3.96 -10.17 28.60
CA LEU A 404 -5.41 -10.35 28.55
C LEU A 404 -5.92 -11.35 29.59
N GLU A 405 -5.03 -12.01 30.32
CA GLU A 405 -5.41 -13.04 31.28
C GLU A 405 -6.24 -12.49 32.45
N GLY A 406 -7.31 -13.21 32.78
CA GLY A 406 -8.21 -12.88 33.88
C GLY A 406 -9.15 -11.71 33.59
N TYR A 407 -9.18 -11.14 32.39
CA TYR A 407 -10.25 -10.23 31.97
C TYR A 407 -11.53 -11.00 31.64
N ASN A 408 -12.66 -10.29 31.60
CA ASN A 408 -13.94 -10.86 31.16
C ASN A 408 -13.84 -11.61 29.82
N ASN A 409 -14.85 -12.43 29.51
CA ASN A 409 -14.86 -13.27 28.31
C ASN A 409 -14.60 -12.48 27.02
N ASP A 410 -15.09 -11.24 26.91
CA ASP A 410 -14.95 -10.44 25.68
C ASP A 410 -13.49 -10.02 25.42
N VAL A 411 -12.79 -9.48 26.43
CA VAL A 411 -11.38 -9.09 26.30
C VAL A 411 -10.48 -10.33 26.20
N SER A 412 -10.78 -11.38 26.97
CA SER A 412 -10.04 -12.64 26.91
C SER A 412 -10.21 -13.36 25.58
N ALA A 413 -11.40 -13.28 24.96
CA ALA A 413 -11.65 -13.83 23.62
C ALA A 413 -10.83 -13.13 22.53
N LEU A 414 -10.42 -11.87 22.73
CA LEU A 414 -9.54 -11.19 21.77
C LEU A 414 -8.19 -11.91 21.64
N ALA A 415 -7.72 -12.61 22.69
CA ALA A 415 -6.47 -13.37 22.65
C ALA A 415 -6.50 -14.52 21.62
N SER A 416 -7.66 -15.13 21.42
CA SER A 416 -7.88 -16.20 20.44
C SER A 416 -8.37 -15.70 19.08
N ARG A 417 -8.64 -14.39 18.95
CA ARG A 417 -9.06 -13.79 17.68
C ARG A 417 -7.91 -13.57 16.73
N THR A 418 -8.25 -13.58 15.44
CA THR A 418 -7.34 -13.30 14.34
C THR A 418 -7.62 -11.89 13.80
N ILE A 419 -6.62 -11.02 13.86
CA ILE A 419 -6.67 -9.74 13.15
C ILE A 419 -6.62 -10.01 11.65
N PRO A 420 -7.60 -9.51 10.88
CA PRO A 420 -7.68 -9.82 9.46
C PRO A 420 -6.60 -9.07 8.65
N PHE A 421 -6.33 -9.54 7.43
CA PHE A 421 -5.57 -8.85 6.41
C PHE A 421 -6.32 -7.57 5.98
N LEU A 422 -5.86 -6.42 6.50
CA LEU A 422 -6.58 -5.16 6.39
C LEU A 422 -6.49 -4.55 4.98
N ALA A 423 -7.61 -3.99 4.54
CA ALA A 423 -7.63 -3.03 3.44
C ALA A 423 -6.94 -1.72 3.88
N PRO A 424 -6.47 -0.89 2.91
CA PRO A 424 -6.02 0.47 3.21
C PRO A 424 -7.01 1.25 4.10
N PRO A 425 -6.55 2.17 4.97
CA PRO A 425 -7.43 2.91 5.87
C PRO A 425 -8.60 3.59 5.14
N ASN A 426 -9.81 3.49 5.70
CA ASN A 426 -11.06 4.04 5.14
C ASN A 426 -11.45 3.45 3.77
N THR A 427 -11.05 2.20 3.51
CA THR A 427 -11.45 1.49 2.31
C THR A 427 -11.98 0.10 2.62
N THR A 428 -12.80 -0.42 1.72
CA THR A 428 -13.40 -1.75 1.82
C THR A 428 -12.86 -2.66 0.75
N TRP A 429 -12.48 -3.89 1.12
CA TRP A 429 -12.28 -4.95 0.16
C TRP A 429 -13.54 -5.15 -0.70
N PRO A 430 -13.39 -5.40 -2.02
CA PRO A 430 -14.54 -5.72 -2.86
C PRO A 430 -15.32 -6.93 -2.30
N PRO A 431 -16.66 -6.99 -2.44
CA PRO A 431 -17.47 -8.05 -1.85
C PRO A 431 -17.03 -9.48 -2.22
N TYR A 432 -16.51 -9.68 -3.44
CA TYR A 432 -16.00 -10.97 -3.89
C TYR A 432 -14.71 -11.41 -3.20
N ILE A 433 -13.93 -10.48 -2.62
CA ILE A 433 -12.75 -10.79 -1.79
C ILE A 433 -13.18 -11.11 -0.36
N LEU A 434 -14.13 -10.35 0.18
CA LEU A 434 -14.72 -10.67 1.50
C LEU A 434 -15.38 -12.05 1.50
N ALA A 435 -15.98 -12.47 0.38
CA ALA A 435 -16.55 -13.81 0.24
C ALA A 435 -15.52 -14.94 0.45
N ALA A 436 -14.23 -14.70 0.16
CA ALA A 436 -13.15 -15.67 0.39
C ALA A 436 -12.90 -15.95 1.89
N ASN A 437 -13.47 -15.15 2.80
CA ASN A 437 -13.39 -15.43 4.24
C ASN A 437 -14.06 -16.76 4.63
N LYS A 438 -14.97 -17.27 3.79
CA LYS A 438 -15.57 -18.59 3.96
C LYS A 438 -14.58 -19.74 3.71
N ASP A 439 -13.49 -19.45 3.00
CA ASP A 439 -12.49 -20.41 2.52
C ASP A 439 -11.14 -20.16 3.23
N ASN A 440 -11.16 -20.05 4.56
CA ASN A 440 -9.99 -19.87 5.45
C ASN A 440 -9.13 -18.61 5.22
N CYS A 441 -9.58 -17.65 4.41
CA CYS A 441 -9.01 -16.31 4.38
C CYS A 441 -9.61 -15.44 5.49
N LYS A 442 -8.97 -14.31 5.80
CA LYS A 442 -9.43 -13.31 6.76
C LYS A 442 -9.14 -11.91 6.22
N PHE A 443 -10.05 -11.36 5.43
CA PHE A 443 -10.01 -9.99 4.94
C PHE A 443 -10.88 -9.09 5.81
N GLY A 444 -10.39 -7.88 6.12
CA GLY A 444 -11.09 -6.94 7.00
C GLY A 444 -10.75 -5.48 6.72
N HIS A 445 -11.24 -4.60 7.59
CA HIS A 445 -11.24 -3.16 7.35
C HIS A 445 -10.61 -2.39 8.50
N LEU A 446 -9.87 -1.34 8.14
CA LEU A 446 -9.27 -0.37 9.04
C LEU A 446 -9.96 0.97 8.84
N VAL A 447 -10.49 1.54 9.92
CA VAL A 447 -11.27 2.78 9.85
C VAL A 447 -10.58 3.87 10.64
N ARG A 448 -10.44 5.04 10.02
CA ARG A 448 -10.09 6.33 10.64
C ARG A 448 -11.35 7.19 10.66
N PRO A 449 -12.11 7.20 11.76
CA PRO A 449 -13.39 7.85 11.79
C PRO A 449 -13.26 9.38 11.93
N PRO A 450 -14.35 10.13 11.71
CA PRO A 450 -14.37 11.56 12.03
C PRO A 450 -14.22 11.79 13.54
N ASN A 451 -13.64 12.91 13.95
CA ASN A 451 -13.39 13.28 15.35
C ASN A 451 -14.60 13.17 16.30
N LYS A 452 -15.83 13.25 15.76
CA LYS A 452 -17.07 13.08 16.55
C LYS A 452 -17.17 11.69 17.23
N GLU A 453 -16.55 10.67 16.63
CA GLU A 453 -16.53 9.28 17.14
C GLU A 453 -15.52 9.10 18.28
N ARG A 454 -14.73 10.13 18.60
CA ARG A 454 -13.77 10.18 19.71
C ARG A 454 -12.84 8.95 19.78
N CYS A 455 -12.34 8.56 18.61
CA CYS A 455 -11.19 7.69 18.45
C CYS A 455 -10.50 8.03 17.12
N ASP A 456 -9.21 7.72 17.00
CA ASP A 456 -8.42 8.10 15.81
C ASP A 456 -8.39 6.98 14.77
N THR A 457 -8.43 5.72 15.20
CA THR A 457 -8.44 4.54 14.32
C THR A 457 -9.06 3.33 15.02
N PHE A 458 -9.70 2.42 14.30
CA PHE A 458 -10.14 1.13 14.84
C PHE A 458 -10.16 0.03 13.76
N VAL A 459 -10.03 -1.22 14.20
CA VAL A 459 -10.17 -2.40 13.34
C VAL A 459 -11.59 -2.93 13.45
N VAL A 460 -12.29 -3.03 12.32
CA VAL A 460 -13.66 -3.54 12.26
C VAL A 460 -13.69 -5.02 12.61
N ASP A 461 -14.62 -5.43 13.46
CA ASP A 461 -14.94 -6.83 13.67
C ASP A 461 -16.03 -7.27 12.67
N LEU A 462 -15.69 -8.17 11.76
CA LEU A 462 -16.63 -8.72 10.78
C LEU A 462 -17.19 -10.08 11.20
N GLU A 463 -16.70 -10.66 12.30
CA GLU A 463 -17.12 -11.98 12.77
C GLU A 463 -18.27 -11.90 13.78
N VAL A 464 -18.44 -10.75 14.43
CA VAL A 464 -19.47 -10.53 15.44
C VAL A 464 -20.42 -9.42 15.02
N ASP A 465 -21.63 -9.79 14.61
CA ASP A 465 -22.70 -8.88 14.14
C ASP A 465 -23.08 -7.75 15.13
N GLN A 466 -22.64 -7.85 16.40
CA GLN A 466 -22.91 -6.87 17.46
C GLN A 466 -21.69 -6.05 17.88
N GLU A 467 -20.48 -6.40 17.48
CA GLU A 467 -19.26 -5.69 17.88
C GLU A 467 -18.75 -4.79 16.75
N LYS A 468 -18.60 -3.50 17.06
CA LYS A 468 -18.15 -2.49 16.09
C LYS A 468 -16.65 -2.56 15.80
N ALA A 469 -15.84 -2.97 16.79
CA ALA A 469 -14.39 -2.96 16.68
C ALA A 469 -13.72 -4.05 17.53
N MET A 470 -12.68 -4.67 16.99
CA MET A 470 -11.81 -5.59 17.73
C MET A 470 -11.00 -4.83 18.81
N PHE A 471 -10.48 -3.66 18.42
CA PHE A 471 -9.85 -2.69 19.33
C PHE A 471 -9.91 -1.29 18.71
N VAL A 472 -9.83 -0.27 19.57
CA VAL A 472 -9.78 1.14 19.18
C VAL A 472 -8.40 1.74 19.48
N CYS A 473 -8.01 2.77 18.75
CA CYS A 473 -6.74 3.46 18.89
C CYS A 473 -6.93 4.95 19.10
N GLU A 474 -6.04 5.49 19.93
CA GLU A 474 -5.97 6.91 20.28
C GLU A 474 -4.53 7.38 20.16
N CYS A 475 -4.32 8.45 19.42
CA CYS A 475 -3.03 8.97 19.06
C CYS A 475 -2.80 10.31 19.78
N LYS A 476 -1.71 10.40 20.54
CA LYS A 476 -1.39 11.56 21.37
C LYS A 476 0.07 11.94 21.18
N TYR A 477 0.35 12.54 20.03
CA TYR A 477 1.66 13.11 19.72
C TYR A 477 1.76 14.55 20.25
N ARG A 478 2.62 14.76 21.23
CA ARG A 478 2.94 16.08 21.80
C ARG A 478 4.32 16.04 22.43
N GLY A 479 5.00 17.19 22.47
CA GLY A 479 6.28 17.33 23.17
C GLY A 479 6.15 17.08 24.68
N ASP A 480 4.97 17.37 25.25
CA ASP A 480 4.68 17.11 26.66
C ASP A 480 4.21 15.68 26.92
N LYS A 481 4.65 15.11 28.04
CA LYS A 481 4.22 13.79 28.51
C LYS A 481 2.71 13.73 28.72
N VAL A 482 2.09 12.62 28.32
CA VAL A 482 0.66 12.36 28.54
C VAL A 482 0.36 12.26 30.03
N ARG A 483 -0.57 13.10 30.50
CA ARG A 483 -1.00 13.15 31.91
C ARG A 483 -2.23 12.28 32.15
N TYR A 484 -2.41 11.84 33.40
CA TYR A 484 -3.59 11.05 33.82
C TYR A 484 -4.92 11.70 33.43
N GLY A 485 -5.03 13.03 33.51
CA GLY A 485 -6.24 13.75 33.10
C GLY A 485 -6.60 13.55 31.63
N VAL A 486 -5.61 13.40 30.74
CA VAL A 486 -5.87 13.12 29.32
C VAL A 486 -6.36 11.68 29.13
N VAL A 487 -5.74 10.72 29.81
CA VAL A 487 -6.19 9.32 29.81
C VAL A 487 -7.62 9.20 30.34
N LYS A 488 -7.93 9.94 31.42
CA LYS A 488 -9.29 10.00 31.97
C LYS A 488 -10.30 10.52 30.93
N ASN A 489 -9.94 11.56 30.18
CA ASN A 489 -10.79 12.11 29.13
C ASN A 489 -11.00 11.13 27.97
N ILE A 490 -9.95 10.41 27.55
CA ILE A 490 -10.07 9.36 26.52
C ILE A 490 -11.09 8.29 26.95
N ILE A 491 -10.98 7.79 28.19
CA ILE A 491 -11.92 6.79 28.72
C ILE A 491 -13.35 7.34 28.78
N ALA A 492 -13.53 8.58 29.25
CA ALA A 492 -14.83 9.22 29.32
C ALA A 492 -15.47 9.41 27.94
N ASP A 493 -14.68 9.88 26.97
CA ASP A 493 -15.12 10.09 25.59
C ASP A 493 -15.52 8.77 24.93
N LEU A 494 -14.70 7.71 25.09
CA LEU A 494 -15.00 6.38 24.58
C LEU A 494 -16.25 5.76 25.25
N ASN A 495 -16.38 5.86 26.58
CA ASN A 495 -17.59 5.37 27.26
C ASN A 495 -18.86 6.09 26.77
N THR A 496 -18.75 7.38 26.43
CA THR A 496 -19.88 8.18 25.96
C THR A 496 -20.23 7.92 24.49
N GLN A 497 -19.23 7.88 23.59
CA GLN A 497 -19.49 7.76 22.14
C GLN A 497 -19.64 6.33 21.64
N TRP A 498 -19.11 5.36 22.39
CA TRP A 498 -19.18 3.94 22.02
C TRP A 498 -20.19 3.16 22.87
N ASP A 499 -21.05 3.85 23.63
CA ASP A 499 -22.05 3.24 24.52
C ASP A 499 -21.43 2.13 25.40
N GLU A 500 -20.24 2.39 25.94
CA GLU A 500 -19.38 1.44 26.65
C GLU A 500 -18.96 0.16 25.87
N GLY A 501 -19.27 0.03 24.58
CA GLY A 501 -19.00 -1.13 23.74
C GLY A 501 -17.53 -1.40 23.41
N TRP A 502 -16.62 -0.45 23.68
CA TRP A 502 -15.19 -0.67 23.51
C TRP A 502 -14.62 -1.62 24.59
N LYS A 503 -13.70 -2.51 24.19
CA LYS A 503 -13.10 -3.54 25.08
C LYS A 503 -11.61 -3.28 25.33
N VAL A 504 -10.86 -3.04 24.26
CA VAL A 504 -9.43 -2.74 24.29
C VAL A 504 -9.18 -1.42 23.57
N VAL A 505 -8.44 -0.52 24.22
CA VAL A 505 -7.93 0.71 23.62
C VAL A 505 -6.41 0.73 23.65
N ILE A 506 -5.78 1.01 22.51
CA ILE A 506 -4.34 1.23 22.39
C ILE A 506 -4.09 2.73 22.22
N VAL A 507 -3.43 3.34 23.22
CA VAL A 507 -3.06 4.75 23.22
C VAL A 507 -1.60 4.89 22.80
N PHE A 508 -1.36 5.45 21.62
CA PHE A 508 -0.02 5.76 21.11
C PHE A 508 0.38 7.16 21.57
N CYS A 509 1.55 7.27 22.19
CA CYS A 509 2.06 8.57 22.62
C CYS A 509 3.59 8.62 22.61
N THR A 510 4.15 9.83 22.70
CA THR A 510 5.59 10.03 22.82
C THR A 510 6.12 9.48 24.15
N GLU A 511 5.49 9.89 25.25
CA GLU A 511 5.80 9.46 26.61
C GLU A 511 4.60 9.70 27.55
N VAL A 512 4.46 8.91 28.61
CA VAL A 512 3.45 9.10 29.65
C VAL A 512 4.08 9.50 30.99
N THR A 513 3.40 10.38 31.74
CA THR A 513 3.78 10.69 33.12
C THR A 513 3.50 9.52 34.07
N ARG A 514 4.21 9.46 35.19
CA ARG A 514 3.88 8.50 36.26
C ARG A 514 2.52 8.84 36.87
N PHE A 515 1.58 7.90 36.84
CA PHE A 515 0.28 8.06 37.46
C PHE A 515 0.38 7.77 38.96
N ARG A 516 -0.10 8.70 39.80
CA ARG A 516 -0.06 8.54 41.26
C ARG A 516 -1.23 7.72 41.81
N LYS A 517 -2.40 7.81 41.16
CA LYS A 517 -3.61 7.09 41.52
C LYS A 517 -4.38 6.75 40.26
N TRP A 518 -4.71 5.47 40.10
CA TRP A 518 -5.65 5.01 39.09
C TRP A 518 -7.06 5.05 39.67
N GLY A 519 -8.00 5.61 38.93
CA GLY A 519 -9.37 5.89 39.40
C GLY A 519 -10.46 5.10 38.68
N PHE A 520 -10.10 3.98 38.05
CA PHE A 520 -11.03 3.12 37.32
C PHE A 520 -10.92 1.68 37.82
N ASP A 521 -11.90 1.24 38.58
CA ASP A 521 -11.84 -0.05 39.28
C ASP A 521 -11.97 -1.23 38.31
N SER A 522 -12.66 -1.06 37.17
CA SER A 522 -12.87 -2.15 36.20
C SER A 522 -12.02 -2.08 34.93
N ILE A 523 -11.12 -1.10 34.83
CA ILE A 523 -10.31 -0.84 33.63
C ILE A 523 -8.85 -1.01 34.00
N GLY A 524 -8.18 -1.99 33.42
CA GLY A 524 -6.73 -2.11 33.58
C GLY A 524 -5.97 -1.17 32.67
N CYS A 525 -4.77 -0.79 33.11
CA CYS A 525 -3.87 0.06 32.35
C CYS A 525 -2.46 -0.50 32.40
N VAL A 526 -1.95 -0.88 31.23
CA VAL A 526 -0.57 -1.32 31.05
C VAL A 526 0.17 -0.31 30.19
N LYS A 527 1.38 0.03 30.62
CA LYS A 527 2.31 0.85 29.85
C LYS A 527 3.30 -0.06 29.13
N ILE A 528 3.48 0.13 27.84
CA ILE A 528 4.46 -0.58 27.02
C ILE A 528 5.43 0.43 26.44
N LYS A 529 6.73 0.15 26.56
CA LYS A 529 7.79 0.96 25.96
C LYS A 529 8.86 0.06 25.35
N ARG A 530 9.68 0.61 24.46
CA ARG A 530 10.86 -0.07 23.93
C ARG A 530 11.80 -0.51 25.06
N GLY A 531 12.26 -1.76 25.00
CA GLY A 531 13.26 -2.32 25.90
C GLY A 531 14.68 -1.78 25.62
N GLU A 532 15.64 -2.20 26.43
CA GLU A 532 17.04 -1.80 26.27
C GLU A 532 17.68 -2.44 25.04
N HIS A 533 17.20 -3.62 24.64
CA HIS A 533 17.71 -4.38 23.50
C HIS A 533 16.72 -4.32 22.32
N PRO A 534 17.20 -4.18 21.07
CA PRO A 534 16.34 -4.26 19.89
C PRO A 534 15.52 -5.55 19.89
N GLY A 535 14.25 -5.47 19.47
CA GLY A 535 13.36 -6.63 19.44
C GLY A 535 12.68 -6.95 20.77
N THR A 536 12.82 -6.09 21.79
CA THR A 536 12.14 -6.25 23.08
C THR A 536 11.29 -5.02 23.42
N VAL A 537 10.14 -5.26 24.06
CA VAL A 537 9.33 -4.22 24.70
C VAL A 537 9.02 -4.59 26.14
N ILE A 538 8.99 -3.60 27.02
CA ILE A 538 8.72 -3.79 28.45
C ILE A 538 7.30 -3.32 28.73
N ALA A 539 6.45 -4.23 29.19
CA ALA A 539 5.10 -4.00 29.67
C ALA A 539 5.11 -3.84 31.20
N LYS A 540 4.66 -2.70 31.70
CA LYS A 540 4.56 -2.38 33.13
C LYS A 540 3.12 -2.04 33.47
N TRP A 541 2.51 -2.78 34.38
CA TRP A 541 1.18 -2.46 34.87
C TRP A 541 1.21 -1.13 35.63
N ILE A 542 0.35 -0.19 35.23
CA ILE A 542 0.05 1.01 36.01
C ILE A 542 -1.06 0.69 37.02
N SER A 543 -2.04 -0.09 36.58
CA SER A 543 -3.06 -0.67 37.45
C SER A 543 -3.63 -1.91 36.79
N GLN A 544 -3.74 -2.99 37.56
CA GLN A 544 -4.37 -4.22 37.15
C GLN A 544 -5.48 -4.52 38.17
N PRO A 545 -6.76 -4.39 37.80
CA PRO A 545 -7.87 -4.72 38.69
C PRO A 545 -7.82 -6.16 39.19
N GLU A 546 -8.58 -6.44 40.24
CA GLU A 546 -8.82 -7.83 40.66
C GLU A 546 -9.49 -8.62 39.52
N PRO A 547 -9.15 -9.91 39.30
CA PRO A 547 -9.64 -10.68 38.15
C PRO A 547 -11.17 -10.61 37.93
N LYS A 548 -11.96 -10.60 39.00
CA LYS A 548 -13.43 -10.51 38.92
C LYS A 548 -13.96 -9.15 38.46
N GLU A 549 -13.14 -8.11 38.55
CA GLU A 549 -13.50 -6.73 38.23
C GLU A 549 -12.96 -6.28 36.86
N ARG A 550 -12.03 -7.04 36.26
CA ARG A 550 -11.40 -6.77 34.97
C ARG A 550 -12.40 -6.84 33.81
N LYS A 551 -12.79 -5.67 33.28
CA LYS A 551 -13.75 -5.58 32.15
C LYS A 551 -13.17 -5.02 30.86
N LYS A 552 -12.23 -4.08 30.95
CA LYS A 552 -11.64 -3.39 29.79
C LYS A 552 -10.14 -3.17 29.99
N LEU A 553 -9.39 -3.12 28.90
CA LEU A 553 -7.94 -2.92 28.94
C LEU A 553 -7.55 -1.68 28.15
N MET A 554 -6.72 -0.84 28.76
CA MET A 554 -5.97 0.23 28.10
C MET A 554 -4.50 -0.14 28.00
N ILE A 555 -3.98 -0.16 26.78
CA ILE A 555 -2.56 -0.34 26.49
C ILE A 555 -1.99 1.03 26.09
N ILE A 556 -1.09 1.60 26.88
CA ILE A 556 -0.38 2.84 26.54
C ILE A 556 0.96 2.47 25.94
N PHE A 557 1.16 2.70 24.64
CA PHE A 557 2.43 2.45 23.96
C PHE A 557 3.22 3.74 23.76
N GLU A 558 4.43 3.78 24.32
CA GLU A 558 5.38 4.88 24.18
C GLU A 558 6.22 4.69 22.89
N THR A 559 5.89 5.43 21.84
CA THR A 559 6.57 5.36 20.53
C THR A 559 7.88 6.15 20.48
N GLY A 560 8.11 7.01 21.48
CA GLY A 560 9.15 8.04 21.43
C GLY A 560 8.81 9.16 20.44
N LEU A 561 9.76 10.09 20.27
CA LEU A 561 9.65 11.17 19.29
C LEU A 561 9.89 10.66 17.87
N LEU A 562 9.22 11.27 16.89
CA LEU A 562 9.57 11.11 15.49
C LEU A 562 10.73 12.03 15.16
N SER A 563 11.83 11.47 14.67
CA SER A 563 12.87 12.26 14.01
C SER A 563 12.29 12.82 12.70
N VAL A 564 12.36 14.14 12.54
CA VAL A 564 11.97 14.82 11.29
C VAL A 564 13.24 15.03 10.48
N PRO A 565 13.25 14.78 9.15
CA PRO A 565 14.44 15.04 8.36
C PRO A 565 14.79 16.52 8.42
N ALA A 566 16.07 16.85 8.60
CA ALA A 566 16.53 18.24 8.55
C ALA A 566 16.16 18.83 7.17
N SER A 567 15.51 19.99 7.21
CA SER A 567 14.98 20.72 6.03
C SER A 567 16.07 21.21 5.09
#